data_AF-J3JJ98-F1
#
_entry.id   AF-J3JJ98-F1
#
_cell.length_a   1.000
_cell.length_b   1.000
_cell.length_c   1.000
_cell.angle_alpha   90.00
_cell.angle_beta   90.00
_cell.angle_gamma   90.00
#
_symmetry.space_group_name_H-M   'P 1'
#
loop_
_entity.id
_entity.type
_entity.pdbx_description
1 polymer ?
#
loop_
_entity_poly.entity_id
_entity_poly.type
_entity_poly.pdbx_seq_one_letter_code
_entity_poly.pdbx_strand_id
1 'polypeptide(L)'
;MKDTAMLGYRSSFSVELDPQLGLDREKAVDVLLGEGFAWMRSQKGVKSVEDLEPLHEQRFPGGDRAIYTRSRTGAGVDYAKLIYFDAPRGDEQWVTSLLVGFDFTDDRAKPTVAIEIDSPPDPKNEGKPHWTARPKLVQRVLEAYSCSEHGLVMGAKPAYLRGGEGVNSLIEGMADSRRRSLVIICAEDGTVDPTYWQKIMTELTVQTIGQASVYVLDKTSTEEFNASVSNGHQISPYSPRTFRPPIDPTDPQDGLRHRVLSAQRLIQSTAPYLSRMYGRLCREHANTQPIGKFLRRLDAVTARELDRATHPGNNAVELPAAPVTPGSETIVLQTIPIGEQAKVTSIEKRNHVRNELQDSVTETVNGEQLVDLLNENS
;
A
#
# COMPACT_ATOMS: atom_id res chain seq x y z
N MET A 1 -24.72 14.27 -5.54
CA MET A 1 -23.72 13.18 -5.63
C MET A 1 -23.19 12.99 -4.22
N LYS A 2 -23.47 11.85 -3.59
CA LYS A 2 -23.09 11.60 -2.18
C LYS A 2 -21.56 11.47 -2.07
N ASP A 3 -20.99 12.07 -1.03
CA ASP A 3 -19.59 11.99 -0.63
C ASP A 3 -19.04 10.58 -0.77
N THR A 4 -18.29 10.34 -1.84
CA THR A 4 -17.58 9.08 -2.00
C THR A 4 -16.19 9.31 -1.46
N ALA A 5 -15.98 9.02 -0.18
CA ALA A 5 -14.65 8.96 0.39
C ALA A 5 -13.81 7.99 -0.47
N MET A 6 -12.60 8.41 -0.82
CA MET A 6 -11.71 7.67 -1.71
C MET A 6 -10.46 7.26 -0.94
N LEU A 7 -9.96 6.05 -1.16
CA LEU A 7 -8.73 5.60 -0.53
C LEU A 7 -7.55 6.49 -0.98
N GLY A 8 -7.07 7.34 -0.07
CA GLY A 8 -5.96 8.27 -0.32
C GLY A 8 -4.60 7.68 0.06
N TYR A 9 -4.56 6.77 1.03
CA TYR A 9 -3.34 6.10 1.46
C TYR A 9 -3.65 4.71 2.04
N ARG A 10 -2.80 3.73 1.73
CA ARG A 10 -2.82 2.38 2.31
C ARG A 10 -1.40 1.93 2.61
N SER A 11 -1.22 1.29 3.76
CA SER A 11 0.00 0.62 4.19
C SER A 11 -0.34 -0.68 4.92
N SER A 12 0.47 -1.73 4.73
CA SER A 12 0.38 -2.95 5.54
C SER A 12 1.75 -3.59 5.71
N PHE A 13 2.06 -4.03 6.92
CA PHE A 13 3.34 -4.66 7.26
C PHE A 13 3.20 -5.54 8.51
N SER A 14 4.14 -6.46 8.68
CA SER A 14 4.32 -7.24 9.91
C SER A 14 5.28 -6.53 10.85
N VAL A 15 5.13 -6.77 12.14
CA VAL A 15 5.98 -6.23 13.20
C VAL A 15 6.67 -7.39 13.91
N GLU A 16 7.98 -7.33 14.08
CA GLU A 16 8.72 -8.32 14.87
C GLU A 16 8.38 -8.14 16.36
N LEU A 17 8.17 -9.25 17.07
CA LEU A 17 7.99 -9.21 18.52
C LEU A 17 9.32 -8.84 19.19
N ASP A 18 9.24 -7.92 20.14
CA ASP A 18 10.38 -7.47 20.92
C ASP A 18 9.93 -7.18 22.36
N PRO A 19 10.13 -8.12 23.30
CA PRO A 19 9.79 -7.95 24.71
C PRO A 19 10.50 -6.75 25.37
N GLN A 20 11.66 -6.31 24.85
CA GLN A 20 12.36 -5.14 25.41
C GLN A 20 11.60 -3.84 25.15
N LEU A 21 10.80 -3.80 24.08
CA LEU A 21 9.88 -2.70 23.74
C LEU A 21 8.47 -2.92 24.31
N GLY A 22 8.28 -3.94 25.15
CA GLY A 22 6.98 -4.34 25.68
C GLY A 22 6.06 -5.01 24.63
N LEU A 23 6.59 -5.30 23.44
CA LEU A 23 5.86 -5.94 22.34
C LEU A 23 6.03 -7.46 22.40
N ASP A 24 5.46 -8.07 23.45
CA ASP A 24 5.38 -9.52 23.61
C ASP A 24 4.11 -10.09 22.95
N ARG A 25 4.00 -11.42 22.89
CA ARG A 25 2.85 -12.10 22.26
C ARG A 25 1.52 -11.69 22.90
N GLU A 26 1.47 -11.52 24.22
CA GLU A 26 0.23 -11.27 24.96
C GLU A 26 -0.27 -9.84 24.75
N LYS A 27 0.66 -8.89 24.62
CA LYS A 27 0.37 -7.46 24.56
C LYS A 27 0.51 -6.85 23.18
N ALA A 28 0.94 -7.62 22.17
CA ALA A 28 1.25 -7.10 20.84
C ALA A 28 0.15 -6.23 20.23
N VAL A 29 -1.11 -6.69 20.29
CA VAL A 29 -2.24 -5.95 19.74
C VAL A 29 -2.54 -4.69 20.54
N ASP A 30 -2.44 -4.75 21.87
CA ASP A 30 -2.73 -3.62 22.76
C ASP A 30 -1.66 -2.53 22.65
N VAL A 31 -0.39 -2.91 22.52
CA VAL A 31 0.74 -1.99 22.29
C VAL A 31 0.58 -1.28 20.95
N LEU A 32 0.31 -2.02 19.87
CA LEU A 32 0.14 -1.44 18.54
C LEU A 32 -1.14 -0.59 18.43
N LEU A 33 -2.23 -0.95 19.12
CA LEU A 33 -3.40 -0.08 19.25
C LEU A 33 -3.05 1.20 20.03
N GLY A 34 -2.25 1.08 21.09
CA GLY A 34 -1.74 2.18 21.88
C GLY A 34 -0.98 3.23 21.07
N GLU A 35 -0.30 2.83 19.99
CA GLU A 35 0.33 3.76 19.05
C GLU A 35 -0.68 4.63 18.30
N GLY A 36 -1.87 4.09 17.99
CA GLY A 36 -3.01 4.84 17.48
C GLY A 36 -3.49 5.90 18.47
N PHE A 37 -3.67 5.52 19.73
CA PHE A 37 -4.05 6.45 20.80
C PHE A 37 -2.99 7.52 21.07
N ALA A 38 -1.71 7.14 21.06
CA ALA A 38 -0.60 8.08 21.19
C ALA A 38 -0.57 9.09 20.04
N TRP A 39 -0.79 8.64 18.81
CA TRP A 39 -0.92 9.50 17.64
C TRP A 39 -2.11 10.48 17.76
N MET A 40 -3.28 10.02 18.22
CA MET A 40 -4.43 10.93 18.46
C MET A 40 -4.06 12.04 19.45
N ARG A 41 -3.41 11.70 20.56
CA ARG A 41 -2.96 12.70 21.56
C ARG A 41 -1.94 13.67 20.97
N SER A 42 -0.87 13.15 20.37
CA SER A 42 0.27 13.99 19.96
C SER A 42 0.02 14.78 18.68
N GLN A 43 -0.72 14.21 17.72
CA GLN A 43 -0.86 14.77 16.38
C GLN A 43 -2.22 15.41 16.14
N LYS A 44 -3.29 14.88 16.75
CA LYS A 44 -4.64 15.45 16.61
C LYS A 44 -5.01 16.36 17.79
N GLY A 45 -4.23 16.33 18.87
CA GLY A 45 -4.48 17.18 20.05
C GLY A 45 -5.70 16.75 20.86
N VAL A 46 -6.17 15.51 20.64
CA VAL A 46 -7.32 14.95 21.35
C VAL A 46 -6.90 14.66 22.79
N LYS A 47 -7.56 15.33 23.73
CA LYS A 47 -7.48 15.03 25.17
C LYS A 47 -8.50 13.94 25.50
N SER A 48 -8.33 13.22 26.61
CA SER A 48 -9.28 12.18 27.02
C SER A 48 -9.37 11.00 26.04
N VAL A 49 -8.25 10.58 25.46
CA VAL A 49 -8.21 9.36 24.63
C VAL A 49 -8.35 8.11 25.50
N GLU A 50 -7.92 8.22 26.76
CA GLU A 50 -8.09 7.27 27.85
C GLU A 50 -9.56 7.00 28.23
N ASP A 51 -10.47 7.91 27.91
CA ASP A 51 -11.91 7.78 28.18
C ASP A 51 -12.64 7.00 27.06
N LEU A 52 -11.93 6.63 25.97
CA LEU A 52 -12.51 5.86 24.88
C LEU A 52 -12.86 4.44 25.35
N GLU A 53 -14.14 4.12 25.28
CA GLU A 53 -14.64 2.76 25.50
C GLU A 53 -14.72 1.97 24.17
N PRO A 54 -14.40 0.67 24.18
CA PRO A 54 -14.56 -0.17 23.00
C PRO A 54 -16.02 -0.18 22.54
N LEU A 55 -16.23 -0.13 21.23
CA LEU A 55 -17.54 -0.14 20.58
C LEU A 55 -18.44 1.04 20.97
N HIS A 56 -17.86 2.14 21.46
CA HIS A 56 -18.57 3.39 21.69
C HIS A 56 -17.97 4.50 20.82
N GLU A 57 -18.78 5.11 19.95
CA GLU A 57 -18.33 6.29 19.20
C GLU A 57 -18.28 7.50 20.13
N GLN A 58 -17.07 8.02 20.37
CA GLN A 58 -16.87 9.24 21.14
C GLN A 58 -16.67 10.42 20.20
N ARG A 59 -17.36 11.51 20.51
CA ARG A 59 -17.18 12.81 19.85
C ARG A 59 -16.35 13.72 20.75
N PHE A 60 -15.37 14.38 20.16
CA PHE A 60 -14.50 15.31 20.87
C PHE A 60 -14.97 16.76 20.66
N PRO A 61 -14.63 17.69 21.57
CA PRO A 61 -15.04 19.10 21.47
C PRO A 61 -14.65 19.80 20.15
N GLY A 62 -13.64 19.30 19.43
CA GLY A 62 -13.20 19.81 18.13
C GLY A 62 -14.04 19.36 16.93
N GLY A 63 -15.04 18.49 17.13
CA GLY A 63 -15.82 17.88 16.05
C GLY A 63 -15.21 16.60 15.48
N ASP A 64 -13.97 16.27 15.87
CA ASP A 64 -13.38 14.96 15.65
C ASP A 64 -14.17 13.88 16.37
N ARG A 65 -14.08 12.65 15.88
CA ARG A 65 -14.71 11.49 16.52
C ARG A 65 -13.87 10.24 16.33
N ALA A 66 -13.99 9.30 17.26
CA ALA A 66 -13.31 8.03 17.17
C ALA A 66 -14.19 6.90 17.70
N ILE A 67 -13.96 5.70 17.17
CA ILE A 67 -14.51 4.45 17.68
C ILE A 67 -13.43 3.38 17.52
N TYR A 68 -13.36 2.44 18.45
CA TYR A 68 -12.47 1.29 18.31
C TYR A 68 -13.10 0.00 18.81
N THR A 69 -12.55 -1.13 18.40
CA THR A 69 -12.85 -2.45 18.94
C THR A 69 -11.53 -3.13 19.31
N ARG A 70 -11.55 -3.94 20.37
CA ARG A 70 -10.46 -4.83 20.80
C ARG A 70 -11.09 -6.12 21.28
N SER A 71 -10.73 -7.23 20.65
CA SER A 71 -11.28 -8.54 21.00
C SER A 71 -10.38 -9.68 20.51
N ARG A 72 -10.77 -10.90 20.84
CA ARG A 72 -10.17 -12.15 20.38
C ARG A 72 -11.24 -13.01 19.74
N THR A 73 -10.97 -13.51 18.54
CA THR A 73 -11.88 -14.47 17.89
C THR A 73 -11.86 -15.80 18.64
N GLY A 74 -12.92 -16.61 18.51
CA GLY A 74 -12.93 -17.98 19.05
C GLY A 74 -11.83 -18.89 18.48
N ALA A 75 -11.20 -18.51 17.37
CA ALA A 75 -10.06 -19.21 16.76
C ALA A 75 -8.69 -18.75 17.30
N GLY A 76 -8.66 -17.90 18.33
CA GLY A 76 -7.40 -17.45 18.96
C GLY A 76 -6.68 -16.31 18.21
N VAL A 77 -7.33 -15.67 17.24
CA VAL A 77 -6.80 -14.45 16.59
C VAL A 77 -7.17 -13.24 17.43
N ASP A 78 -6.17 -12.54 17.95
CA ASP A 78 -6.31 -11.22 18.58
C ASP A 78 -6.38 -10.12 17.53
N TYR A 79 -7.22 -9.12 17.77
CA TYR A 79 -7.32 -7.97 16.89
C TYR A 79 -7.78 -6.70 17.60
N ALA A 80 -7.43 -5.58 17.01
CA ALA A 80 -8.00 -4.29 17.31
C ALA A 80 -8.23 -3.50 16.02
N LYS A 81 -9.30 -2.70 15.99
CA LYS A 81 -9.49 -1.71 14.94
C LYS A 81 -9.87 -0.38 15.55
N LEU A 82 -9.14 0.67 15.21
CA LEU A 82 -9.44 2.07 15.55
C LEU A 82 -9.84 2.79 14.26
N ILE A 83 -10.95 3.52 14.30
CA ILE A 83 -11.36 4.45 13.24
C ILE A 83 -11.41 5.85 13.85
N TYR A 84 -10.64 6.76 13.28
CA TYR A 84 -10.60 8.17 13.64
C TYR A 84 -11.13 9.00 12.47
N PHE A 85 -12.09 9.88 12.74
CA PHE A 85 -12.62 10.82 11.77
C PHE A 85 -12.18 12.23 12.17
N ASP A 86 -11.53 12.91 11.23
CA ASP A 86 -11.17 14.32 11.39
C ASP A 86 -12.45 15.15 11.47
N ALA A 87 -12.40 16.27 12.21
CA ALA A 87 -13.47 17.26 12.18
C ALA A 87 -13.81 17.64 10.72
N PRO A 88 -15.09 17.59 10.31
CA PRO A 88 -15.48 17.86 8.93
C PRO A 88 -15.17 19.31 8.55
N ARG A 89 -14.70 19.51 7.31
CA ARG A 89 -14.41 20.83 6.72
C ARG A 89 -15.35 21.05 5.54
N GLY A 90 -16.56 21.52 5.83
CA GLY A 90 -17.64 21.48 4.84
C GLY A 90 -18.01 20.03 4.55
N ASP A 91 -18.03 19.65 3.28
CA ASP A 91 -18.31 18.28 2.82
C ASP A 91 -17.04 17.37 2.85
N GLU A 92 -15.88 17.93 3.21
CA GLU A 92 -14.62 17.18 3.26
C GLU A 92 -14.37 16.57 4.64
N GLN A 93 -14.16 15.25 4.70
CA GLN A 93 -13.74 14.56 5.92
C GLN A 93 -12.68 13.50 5.59
N TRP A 94 -11.60 13.48 6.38
CA TRP A 94 -10.60 12.42 6.35
C TRP A 94 -10.92 11.38 7.41
N VAL A 95 -10.73 10.11 7.07
CA VAL A 95 -10.93 8.99 8.00
C VAL A 95 -9.67 8.16 8.03
N THR A 96 -9.07 8.01 9.21
CA THR A 96 -7.91 7.15 9.42
C THR A 96 -8.35 5.86 10.11
N SER A 97 -8.06 4.71 9.49
CA SER A 97 -8.29 3.40 10.07
C SER A 97 -6.96 2.73 10.41
N LEU A 98 -6.83 2.22 11.64
CA LEU A 98 -5.75 1.35 12.08
C LEU A 98 -6.35 -0.01 12.41
N LEU A 99 -5.93 -1.05 11.69
CA LEU A 99 -6.28 -2.45 11.96
C LEU A 99 -5.03 -3.20 12.38
N VAL A 100 -5.09 -3.86 13.52
CA VAL A 100 -4.04 -4.74 14.03
C VAL A 100 -4.63 -6.14 14.17
N GLY A 101 -3.89 -7.14 13.73
CA GLY A 101 -4.24 -8.54 13.91
C GLY A 101 -3.03 -9.39 14.28
N PHE A 102 -3.24 -10.36 15.15
CA PHE A 102 -2.21 -11.31 15.55
C PHE A 102 -2.81 -12.69 15.78
N ASP A 103 -2.35 -13.68 15.01
CA ASP A 103 -2.74 -15.07 15.23
C ASP A 103 -1.90 -15.65 16.36
N PHE A 104 -2.43 -15.58 17.58
CA PHE A 104 -1.71 -16.01 18.78
C PHE A 104 -1.46 -17.53 18.79
N THR A 105 -2.20 -18.29 17.98
CA THR A 105 -2.10 -19.76 17.93
C THR A 105 -0.95 -20.26 17.06
N ASP A 106 -0.42 -19.41 16.18
CA ASP A 106 0.76 -19.71 15.36
C ASP A 106 2.00 -19.09 16.00
N ASP A 107 2.93 -19.92 16.45
CA ASP A 107 4.18 -19.50 17.07
C ASP A 107 5.07 -18.67 16.14
N ARG A 108 4.91 -18.85 14.82
CA ARG A 108 5.65 -18.12 13.79
C ARG A 108 4.93 -16.87 13.30
N ALA A 109 3.67 -16.68 13.69
CA ALA A 109 2.93 -15.50 13.28
C ALA A 109 3.59 -14.24 13.85
N LYS A 110 3.46 -13.17 13.08
CA LYS A 110 3.87 -11.83 13.46
C LYS A 110 2.63 -10.95 13.52
N PRO A 111 2.52 -10.04 14.50
CA PRO A 111 1.50 -9.00 14.48
C PRO A 111 1.53 -8.28 13.12
N THR A 112 0.37 -8.16 12.50
CA THR A 112 0.23 -7.48 11.21
C THR A 112 -0.61 -6.23 11.38
N VAL A 113 -0.14 -5.12 10.83
CA VAL A 113 -0.78 -3.81 10.88
C VAL A 113 -1.24 -3.43 9.48
N ALA A 114 -2.44 -2.84 9.38
CA ALA A 114 -2.90 -2.08 8.23
C ALA A 114 -3.32 -0.68 8.67
N ILE A 115 -2.86 0.33 7.92
CA ILE A 115 -3.26 1.71 8.10
C ILE A 115 -3.80 2.23 6.78
N GLU A 116 -5.03 2.71 6.80
CA GLU A 116 -5.73 3.27 5.64
C GLU A 116 -6.21 4.68 5.96
N ILE A 117 -6.16 5.56 4.96
CA ILE A 117 -6.76 6.88 5.03
C ILE A 117 -7.71 7.05 3.86
N ASP A 118 -9.00 7.13 4.18
CA ASP A 118 -9.99 7.64 3.25
C ASP A 118 -9.91 9.15 3.24
N SER A 119 -9.87 9.69 2.03
CA SER A 119 -9.66 11.09 1.73
C SER A 119 -10.81 11.58 0.86
N PRO A 120 -11.23 12.84 1.03
CA PRO A 120 -12.24 13.42 0.16
C PRO A 120 -11.74 13.48 -1.29
N PRO A 121 -12.65 13.55 -2.28
CA PRO A 121 -12.28 13.75 -3.68
C PRO A 121 -11.50 15.05 -3.89
N ASP A 122 -10.50 15.04 -4.77
CA ASP A 122 -9.75 16.23 -5.14
C ASP A 122 -10.61 17.12 -6.07
N PRO A 123 -10.94 18.36 -5.68
CA PRO A 123 -11.78 19.25 -6.50
C PRO A 123 -11.10 19.66 -7.82
N LYS A 124 -9.78 19.47 -7.95
CA LYS A 124 -9.02 19.79 -9.16
C LYS A 124 -8.81 18.56 -10.06
N ASN A 125 -9.07 17.36 -9.57
CA ASN A 125 -8.81 16.11 -10.27
C ASN A 125 -9.96 15.12 -10.04
N GLU A 126 -10.97 15.16 -10.92
CA GLU A 126 -12.13 14.28 -10.84
C GLU A 126 -11.73 12.80 -10.76
N GLY A 127 -12.38 12.06 -9.85
CA GLY A 127 -12.11 10.64 -9.64
C GLY A 127 -10.75 10.33 -8.98
N LYS A 128 -10.07 11.34 -8.41
CA LYS A 128 -8.86 11.15 -7.61
C LYS A 128 -9.09 11.61 -6.18
N PRO A 129 -8.52 10.93 -5.16
CA PRO A 129 -8.51 11.44 -3.80
C PRO A 129 -7.65 12.70 -3.73
N HIS A 130 -7.94 13.57 -2.76
CA HIS A 130 -7.00 14.59 -2.31
C HIS A 130 -5.62 13.99 -2.03
N TRP A 131 -4.58 14.81 -2.21
CA TRP A 131 -3.23 14.38 -1.86
C TRP A 131 -3.12 14.09 -0.36
N THR A 132 -2.94 12.81 -0.04
CA THR A 132 -2.73 12.35 1.33
C THR A 132 -1.25 12.06 1.54
N ALA A 133 -0.55 13.00 2.18
CA ALA A 133 0.84 12.82 2.57
C ALA A 133 1.02 11.59 3.46
N ARG A 134 2.27 11.12 3.63
CA ARG A 134 2.54 9.98 4.53
C ARG A 134 1.93 10.21 5.95
N PRO A 135 1.19 9.25 6.51
CA PRO A 135 0.62 9.39 7.85
C PRO A 135 1.73 9.36 8.91
N LYS A 136 1.69 10.31 9.85
CA LYS A 136 2.61 10.28 11.00
C LYS A 136 2.42 9.05 11.90
N LEU A 137 1.21 8.48 11.93
CA LEU A 137 0.95 7.21 12.61
C LEU A 137 1.82 6.08 12.05
N VAL A 138 1.87 5.95 10.71
CA VAL A 138 2.73 4.94 10.05
C VAL A 138 4.19 5.20 10.38
N GLN A 139 4.66 6.44 10.23
CA GLN A 139 6.04 6.80 10.55
C GLN A 139 6.39 6.44 12.00
N ARG A 140 5.51 6.75 12.95
CA ARG A 140 5.70 6.45 14.37
C ARG A 140 5.89 4.95 14.64
N VAL A 141 5.04 4.10 14.06
CA VAL A 141 5.15 2.64 14.20
C VAL A 141 6.46 2.13 13.58
N LEU A 142 6.81 2.60 12.37
CA LEU A 142 8.03 2.18 11.67
C LEU A 142 9.34 2.74 12.28
N GLU A 143 9.26 3.78 13.12
CA GLU A 143 10.39 4.28 13.91
C GLU A 143 10.54 3.52 15.24
N ALA A 144 9.43 3.06 15.80
CA ALA A 144 9.41 2.38 17.09
C ALA A 144 9.74 0.89 17.01
N TYR A 145 9.41 0.21 15.91
CA TYR A 145 9.51 -1.24 15.81
C TYR A 145 10.18 -1.72 14.52
N SER A 146 10.81 -2.89 14.61
CA SER A 146 11.30 -3.63 13.45
C SER A 146 10.11 -4.16 12.65
N CYS A 147 9.90 -3.62 11.45
CA CYS A 147 8.77 -3.96 10.60
C CYS A 147 9.23 -4.56 9.27
N SER A 148 8.43 -5.46 8.71
CA SER A 148 8.74 -6.12 7.44
C SER A 148 7.52 -6.42 6.58
N GLU A 149 7.71 -6.51 5.26
CA GLU A 149 6.73 -7.08 4.33
C GLU A 149 7.41 -8.23 3.57
N HIS A 150 7.00 -9.47 3.84
CA HIS A 150 7.53 -10.68 3.19
C HIS A 150 9.07 -10.75 3.14
N GLY A 151 9.71 -10.52 4.28
CA GLY A 151 11.17 -10.56 4.43
C GLY A 151 11.90 -9.27 4.07
N LEU A 152 11.21 -8.29 3.47
CA LEU A 152 11.79 -6.98 3.19
C LEU A 152 11.56 -6.03 4.35
N VAL A 153 12.60 -5.32 4.76
CA VAL A 153 12.55 -4.30 5.82
C VAL A 153 11.63 -3.17 5.38
N MET A 154 10.69 -2.81 6.23
CA MET A 154 9.81 -1.66 6.07
C MET A 154 10.18 -0.66 7.16
N GLY A 155 11.00 0.33 6.83
CA GLY A 155 11.51 1.32 7.79
C GLY A 155 10.98 2.73 7.53
N ALA A 156 11.10 3.59 8.55
CA ALA A 156 10.90 5.03 8.39
C ALA A 156 12.07 5.74 7.67
N LYS A 157 13.20 5.04 7.50
CA LYS A 157 14.40 5.49 6.78
C LYS A 157 14.86 4.38 5.84
N PRO A 158 15.65 4.70 4.80
CA PRO A 158 16.29 3.69 3.96
C PRO A 158 17.14 2.71 4.78
N ALA A 159 17.09 1.43 4.44
CA ALA A 159 17.96 0.40 4.97
C ALA A 159 19.29 0.40 4.20
N TYR A 160 20.41 0.43 4.92
CA TYR A 160 21.75 0.43 4.32
C TYR A 160 22.34 -0.96 4.39
N LEU A 161 22.61 -1.57 3.23
CA LEU A 161 23.34 -2.83 3.15
C LEU A 161 24.82 -2.53 2.89
N ARG A 162 25.68 -3.21 3.65
CA ARG A 162 27.12 -3.00 3.68
C ARG A 162 27.85 -4.33 3.56
N GLY A 163 28.93 -4.34 2.81
CA GLY A 163 29.82 -5.50 2.69
C GLY A 163 29.16 -6.77 2.16
N GLY A 164 28.05 -6.67 1.41
CA GLY A 164 27.30 -7.82 0.88
C GLY A 164 26.22 -8.38 1.81
N GLU A 165 26.21 -7.98 3.08
CA GLU A 165 25.27 -8.53 4.05
C GLU A 165 23.81 -8.20 3.68
N GLY A 166 22.96 -9.24 3.67
CA GLY A 166 21.52 -9.11 3.40
C GLY A 166 21.14 -8.99 1.92
N VAL A 167 22.08 -8.98 0.98
CA VAL A 167 21.80 -8.90 -0.47
C VAL A 167 20.94 -10.09 -0.93
N ASN A 168 21.30 -11.31 -0.51
CA ASN A 168 20.51 -12.50 -0.85
C ASN A 168 19.08 -12.42 -0.31
N SER A 169 18.91 -12.02 0.95
CA SER A 169 17.58 -11.85 1.55
C SER A 169 16.76 -10.76 0.87
N LEU A 170 17.42 -9.69 0.39
CA LEU A 170 16.77 -8.65 -0.42
C LEU A 170 16.25 -9.23 -1.73
N ILE A 171 17.07 -9.99 -2.47
CA ILE A 171 16.67 -10.61 -3.74
C ILE A 171 15.54 -11.63 -3.51
N GLU A 172 15.64 -12.48 -2.50
CA GLU A 172 14.59 -13.44 -2.12
C GLU A 172 13.27 -12.74 -1.81
N GLY A 173 13.30 -11.68 -0.98
CA GLY A 173 12.11 -10.89 -0.67
C GLY A 173 11.53 -10.17 -1.89
N MET A 174 12.38 -9.73 -2.84
CA MET A 174 11.91 -9.16 -4.10
C MET A 174 11.26 -10.21 -5.02
N ALA A 175 11.72 -11.44 -5.00
CA ALA A 175 11.17 -12.53 -5.78
C ALA A 175 9.88 -13.12 -5.17
N ASP A 176 9.57 -12.84 -3.89
CA ASP A 176 8.37 -13.39 -3.24
C ASP A 176 7.08 -12.94 -3.97
N SER A 177 6.37 -13.92 -4.54
CA SER A 177 5.09 -13.75 -5.24
C SER A 177 3.98 -13.11 -4.39
N ARG A 178 4.10 -13.12 -3.06
CA ARG A 178 3.14 -12.57 -2.11
C ARG A 178 3.44 -11.11 -1.78
N ARG A 179 4.62 -10.59 -2.14
CA ARG A 179 5.01 -9.18 -1.99
C ARG A 179 4.02 -8.27 -2.69
N ARG A 180 3.67 -7.16 -2.05
CA ARG A 180 2.73 -6.18 -2.61
C ARG A 180 3.37 -4.81 -2.75
N SER A 181 4.30 -4.46 -1.87
CA SER A 181 4.99 -3.17 -1.91
C SER A 181 5.96 -3.07 -3.08
N LEU A 182 6.27 -1.82 -3.46
CA LEU A 182 7.39 -1.53 -4.34
C LEU A 182 8.70 -1.63 -3.54
N VAL A 183 9.79 -1.91 -4.23
CA VAL A 183 11.14 -1.80 -3.66
C VAL A 183 11.92 -0.74 -4.42
N ILE A 184 12.50 0.21 -3.70
CA ILE A 184 13.37 1.25 -4.27
C ILE A 184 14.79 0.95 -3.83
N ILE A 185 15.68 0.68 -4.77
CA ILE A 185 17.10 0.41 -4.49
C ILE A 185 17.93 1.52 -5.11
N CYS A 186 18.91 2.02 -4.37
CA CYS A 186 19.97 2.82 -4.95
C CYS A 186 21.34 2.28 -4.53
N ALA A 187 22.31 2.34 -5.44
CA ALA A 187 23.69 2.00 -5.16
C ALA A 187 24.51 3.28 -4.89
N GLU A 188 25.58 3.16 -4.11
CA GLU A 188 26.65 4.14 -4.01
C GLU A 188 27.98 3.53 -4.52
N ASP A 189 28.93 4.37 -4.94
CA ASP A 189 30.26 3.95 -5.37
C ASP A 189 31.39 4.51 -4.49
N GLY A 190 31.03 5.23 -3.42
CA GLY A 190 31.96 5.88 -2.48
C GLY A 190 32.46 7.27 -2.89
N THR A 191 32.03 7.80 -4.04
CA THR A 191 32.42 9.16 -4.48
C THR A 191 31.66 10.29 -3.76
N VAL A 192 30.49 10.00 -3.22
CA VAL A 192 29.67 10.97 -2.46
C VAL A 192 29.80 10.68 -0.96
N ASP A 193 29.89 11.73 -0.14
CA ASP A 193 29.90 11.59 1.32
C ASP A 193 28.68 10.77 1.80
N PRO A 194 28.88 9.69 2.58
CA PRO A 194 27.79 8.80 2.99
C PRO A 194 26.70 9.50 3.81
N THR A 195 27.06 10.46 4.66
CA THR A 195 26.10 11.19 5.51
C THR A 195 25.22 12.10 4.66
N TYR A 196 25.83 12.80 3.70
CA TYR A 196 25.14 13.63 2.74
C TYR A 196 24.23 12.80 1.83
N TRP A 197 24.71 11.66 1.35
CA TRP A 197 23.92 10.74 0.55
C TRP A 197 22.71 10.19 1.34
N GLN A 198 22.91 9.88 2.62
CA GLN A 198 21.83 9.44 3.50
C GLN A 198 20.74 10.49 3.68
N LYS A 199 21.13 11.75 3.82
CA LYS A 199 20.18 12.86 3.86
C LYS A 199 19.37 12.95 2.57
N ILE A 200 20.02 12.89 1.40
CA ILE A 200 19.35 12.92 0.10
C ILE A 200 18.31 11.79 -0.01
N MET A 201 18.71 10.55 0.24
CA MET A 201 17.81 9.41 0.11
C MET A 201 16.65 9.48 1.12
N THR A 202 16.90 9.93 2.34
CA THR A 202 15.85 10.12 3.35
C THR A 202 14.82 11.16 2.90
N GLU A 203 15.26 12.31 2.37
CA GLU A 203 14.36 13.36 1.86
C GLU A 203 13.59 12.90 0.61
N LEU A 204 14.29 12.21 -0.29
CA LEU A 204 13.76 11.70 -1.55
C LEU A 204 12.64 10.68 -1.34
N THR A 205 12.80 9.74 -0.41
CA THR A 205 11.84 8.66 -0.20
C THR A 205 10.90 8.92 0.97
N VAL A 206 10.93 10.12 1.55
CA VAL A 206 10.17 10.42 2.76
C VAL A 206 8.66 10.23 2.57
N GLN A 207 8.11 10.41 1.37
CA GLN A 207 6.69 10.22 1.08
C GLN A 207 6.30 8.77 0.76
N THR A 208 7.25 7.83 0.72
CA THR A 208 7.02 6.40 0.45
C THR A 208 6.96 5.54 1.70
N ILE A 209 7.22 6.13 2.87
CA ILE A 209 7.20 5.46 4.18
C ILE A 209 5.90 4.65 4.32
N GLY A 210 6.03 3.36 4.61
CA GLY A 210 4.94 2.38 4.74
C GLY A 210 4.36 1.83 3.44
N GLN A 211 4.82 2.28 2.27
CA GLN A 211 4.30 1.83 0.96
C GLN A 211 5.37 1.23 0.06
N ALA A 212 6.64 1.47 0.37
CA ALA A 212 7.77 0.86 -0.31
C ALA A 212 8.90 0.58 0.69
N SER A 213 9.59 -0.53 0.48
CA SER A 213 10.88 -0.80 1.13
C SER A 213 11.98 -0.08 0.36
N VAL A 214 12.86 0.63 1.07
CA VAL A 214 13.92 1.44 0.45
C VAL A 214 15.27 0.94 0.92
N TYR A 215 16.15 0.63 -0.01
CA TYR A 215 17.49 0.12 0.25
C TYR A 215 18.56 0.99 -0.41
N VAL A 216 19.68 1.17 0.29
CA VAL A 216 20.90 1.75 -0.24
C VAL A 216 22.03 0.74 -0.10
N LEU A 217 22.64 0.36 -1.23
CA LEU A 217 23.71 -0.63 -1.28
C LEU A 217 25.05 0.08 -1.39
N ASP A 218 26.04 -0.34 -0.57
CA ASP A 218 27.43 0.04 -0.84
C ASP A 218 27.98 -0.60 -2.11
N LYS A 219 29.22 -0.26 -2.45
CA LYS A 219 29.89 -0.78 -3.65
C LYS A 219 29.92 -2.32 -3.66
N THR A 220 30.34 -2.95 -2.56
CA THR A 220 30.42 -4.42 -2.45
C THR A 220 29.05 -5.07 -2.58
N SER A 221 28.04 -4.54 -1.88
CA SER A 221 26.66 -5.06 -1.94
C SER A 221 26.05 -4.86 -3.33
N THR A 222 26.44 -3.80 -4.04
CA THR A 222 26.02 -3.55 -5.42
C THR A 222 26.63 -4.56 -6.39
N GLU A 223 27.91 -4.87 -6.24
CA GLU A 223 28.61 -5.89 -7.04
C GLU A 223 27.96 -7.27 -6.84
N GLU A 224 27.68 -7.64 -5.59
CA GLU A 224 27.01 -8.90 -5.26
C GLU A 224 25.57 -8.95 -5.80
N PHE A 225 24.80 -7.86 -5.65
CA PHE A 225 23.44 -7.78 -6.18
C PHE A 225 23.46 -7.93 -7.70
N ASN A 226 24.31 -7.18 -8.40
CA ASN A 226 24.39 -7.18 -9.86
C ASN A 226 24.90 -8.51 -10.43
N ALA A 227 25.73 -9.25 -9.68
CA ALA A 227 26.19 -10.59 -10.06
C ALA A 227 25.08 -11.66 -9.90
N SER A 228 24.10 -11.39 -9.04
CA SER A 228 23.04 -12.34 -8.67
C SER A 228 21.72 -12.13 -9.44
N VAL A 229 21.66 -11.11 -10.31
CA VAL A 229 20.49 -10.79 -11.11
C VAL A 229 20.86 -10.65 -12.59
N SER A 230 19.87 -10.77 -13.47
CA SER A 230 20.03 -10.59 -14.90
C SER A 230 20.46 -9.16 -15.22
N ASN A 231 21.12 -8.95 -16.37
CA ASN A 231 21.51 -7.62 -16.85
C ASN A 231 20.33 -6.64 -16.87
N GLY A 232 19.12 -7.17 -17.08
CA GLY A 232 17.88 -6.41 -17.03
C GLY A 232 17.58 -5.80 -15.66
N HIS A 233 18.07 -6.35 -14.54
CA HIS A 233 17.78 -5.92 -13.16
C HIS A 233 18.90 -5.14 -12.48
N GLN A 234 20.07 -5.05 -13.11
CA GLN A 234 21.23 -4.39 -12.52
C GLN A 234 20.94 -2.95 -12.09
N ILE A 235 21.62 -2.53 -11.03
CA ILE A 235 21.55 -1.18 -10.49
C ILE A 235 22.85 -0.45 -10.78
N SER A 236 22.73 0.84 -11.10
CA SER A 236 23.86 1.73 -11.30
C SER A 236 24.02 2.67 -10.10
N PRO A 237 25.26 3.07 -9.75
CA PRO A 237 25.50 4.05 -8.71
C PRO A 237 24.65 5.33 -8.89
N TYR A 238 24.12 5.81 -7.78
CA TYR A 238 23.31 7.04 -7.63
C TYR A 238 22.10 7.13 -8.58
N SER A 239 21.63 6.00 -9.09
CA SER A 239 20.48 5.92 -9.98
C SER A 239 19.39 5.06 -9.34
N PRO A 240 18.50 5.64 -8.52
CA PRO A 240 17.47 4.86 -7.84
C PRO A 240 16.60 4.09 -8.83
N ARG A 241 16.40 2.80 -8.56
CA ARG A 241 15.60 1.90 -9.37
C ARG A 241 14.41 1.40 -8.56
N THR A 242 13.23 1.50 -9.15
CA THR A 242 11.96 1.05 -8.55
C THR A 242 11.52 -0.26 -9.15
N PHE A 243 11.47 -1.30 -8.32
CA PHE A 243 11.08 -2.66 -8.67
C PHE A 243 9.64 -2.94 -8.30
N ARG A 244 8.89 -3.48 -9.25
CA ARG A 244 7.51 -3.93 -9.07
C ARG A 244 7.45 -5.40 -8.65
N PRO A 245 6.47 -5.82 -7.85
CA PRO A 245 6.34 -7.21 -7.40
C PRO A 245 5.73 -8.15 -8.44
N PRO A 246 6.00 -9.47 -8.31
CA PRO A 246 7.30 -10.04 -7.90
C PRO A 246 8.33 -9.80 -9.01
N ILE A 247 9.64 -9.86 -8.75
CA ILE A 247 10.63 -9.89 -9.84
C ILE A 247 10.94 -11.32 -10.26
N ASP A 248 11.36 -11.51 -11.51
CA ASP A 248 12.11 -12.69 -11.92
C ASP A 248 13.58 -12.28 -12.08
N PRO A 249 14.46 -12.54 -11.10
CA PRO A 249 15.83 -12.06 -11.14
C PRO A 249 16.63 -12.68 -12.30
N THR A 250 16.18 -13.78 -12.89
CA THR A 250 16.90 -14.49 -13.96
C THR A 250 16.50 -14.04 -15.36
N ASP A 251 15.29 -13.49 -15.52
CA ASP A 251 14.78 -13.02 -16.81
C ASP A 251 15.22 -11.56 -17.10
N PRO A 252 15.98 -11.29 -18.17
CA PRO A 252 16.30 -9.92 -18.58
C PRO A 252 15.07 -9.10 -19.00
N GLN A 253 14.00 -9.73 -19.52
CA GLN A 253 12.81 -9.03 -20.01
C GLN A 253 11.96 -8.49 -18.87
N ASP A 254 11.86 -9.21 -17.75
CA ASP A 254 11.24 -8.70 -16.52
C ASP A 254 11.86 -7.36 -16.07
N GLY A 255 13.17 -7.18 -16.33
CA GLY A 255 13.91 -5.94 -16.09
C GLY A 255 13.25 -4.67 -16.67
N LEU A 256 12.59 -4.79 -17.83
CA LEU A 256 12.09 -3.65 -18.61
C LEU A 256 10.92 -2.90 -17.97
N ARG A 257 10.15 -3.54 -17.07
CA ARG A 257 9.03 -2.89 -16.39
C ARG A 257 9.45 -2.09 -15.15
N HIS A 258 10.70 -2.22 -14.71
CA HIS A 258 11.25 -1.54 -13.53
C HIS A 258 11.86 -0.20 -13.94
N ARG A 259 11.42 0.89 -13.30
CA ARG A 259 11.82 2.24 -13.71
C ARG A 259 13.11 2.66 -13.01
N VAL A 260 13.99 3.31 -13.76
CA VAL A 260 15.25 3.89 -13.26
C VAL A 260 15.16 5.40 -13.31
N LEU A 261 15.50 6.06 -12.21
CA LEU A 261 15.79 7.49 -12.18
C LEU A 261 17.31 7.66 -12.33
N SER A 262 17.77 8.18 -13.47
CA SER A 262 19.20 8.37 -13.71
C SER A 262 19.80 9.38 -12.74
N ALA A 263 21.09 9.23 -12.41
CA ALA A 263 21.84 10.18 -11.59
C ALA A 263 21.75 11.62 -12.13
N GLN A 264 21.83 11.80 -13.46
CA GLN A 264 21.65 13.13 -14.08
C GLN A 264 20.28 13.73 -13.78
N ARG A 265 19.20 12.94 -13.88
CA ARG A 265 17.85 13.41 -13.58
C ARG A 265 17.67 13.70 -12.10
N LEU A 266 18.30 12.91 -11.24
CA LEU A 266 18.34 13.15 -9.79
C LEU A 266 18.96 14.51 -9.47
N ILE A 267 20.11 14.84 -10.07
CA ILE A 267 20.83 16.11 -9.89
C ILE A 267 20.03 17.31 -10.43
N GLN A 268 19.39 17.15 -11.58
CA GLN A 268 18.63 18.23 -12.24
C GLN A 268 17.25 18.48 -11.61
N SER A 269 16.81 17.63 -10.69
CA SER A 269 15.48 17.73 -10.07
C SER A 269 15.58 18.21 -8.62
N THR A 270 14.49 18.75 -8.09
CA THR A 270 14.44 19.16 -6.69
C THR A 270 13.97 18.01 -5.79
N ALA A 271 14.49 17.92 -4.57
CA ALA A 271 14.07 16.91 -3.61
C ALA A 271 12.55 16.94 -3.32
N PRO A 272 11.87 18.09 -3.15
CA PRO A 272 10.42 18.13 -2.98
C PRO A 272 9.64 17.56 -4.17
N TYR A 273 10.08 17.85 -5.39
CA TYR A 273 9.44 17.32 -6.60
C TYR A 273 9.55 15.80 -6.64
N LEU A 274 10.77 15.27 -6.50
CA LEU A 274 10.99 13.83 -6.57
C LEU A 274 10.33 13.08 -5.41
N SER A 275 10.33 13.66 -4.21
CA SER A 275 9.64 13.10 -3.06
C SER A 275 8.13 12.99 -3.30
N ARG A 276 7.52 14.04 -3.88
CA ARG A 276 6.11 13.99 -4.29
C ARG A 276 5.86 12.98 -5.40
N MET A 277 6.76 12.85 -6.37
CA MET A 277 6.69 11.87 -7.46
C MET A 277 6.72 10.43 -6.92
N TYR A 278 7.73 10.08 -6.12
CA TYR A 278 7.83 8.75 -5.51
C TYR A 278 6.65 8.43 -4.61
N GLY A 279 6.23 9.40 -3.80
CA GLY A 279 5.05 9.25 -2.96
C GLY A 279 3.77 9.00 -3.78
N ARG A 280 3.58 9.70 -4.90
CA ARG A 280 2.45 9.46 -5.80
C ARG A 280 2.49 8.05 -6.37
N LEU A 281 3.64 7.64 -6.91
CA LEU A 281 3.85 6.31 -7.48
C LEU A 281 3.53 5.21 -6.47
N CYS A 282 4.04 5.32 -5.25
CA CYS A 282 3.82 4.32 -4.21
C CYS A 282 2.37 4.29 -3.72
N ARG A 283 1.71 5.44 -3.58
CA ARG A 283 0.26 5.52 -3.25
C ARG A 283 -0.60 4.88 -4.32
N GLU A 284 -0.39 5.25 -5.58
CA GLU A 284 -1.16 4.69 -6.70
C GLU A 284 -0.99 3.17 -6.77
N HIS A 285 0.23 2.68 -6.60
CA HIS A 285 0.50 1.25 -6.53
C HIS A 285 -0.22 0.61 -5.33
N ALA A 286 0.06 1.07 -4.10
CA ALA A 286 -0.46 0.48 -2.87
C ALA A 286 -2.00 0.47 -2.81
N ASN A 287 -2.66 1.54 -3.27
CA ASN A 287 -4.12 1.65 -3.23
C ASN A 287 -4.81 0.68 -4.21
N THR A 288 -4.13 0.26 -5.28
CA THR A 288 -4.62 -0.80 -6.19
C THR A 288 -4.39 -2.21 -5.67
N GLN A 289 -3.47 -2.39 -4.71
CA GLN A 289 -3.19 -3.70 -4.14
C GLN A 289 -4.25 -4.07 -3.09
N PRO A 290 -4.75 -5.31 -3.08
CA PRO A 290 -5.63 -5.77 -2.02
C PRO A 290 -4.81 -6.03 -0.75
N ILE A 291 -5.30 -5.58 0.41
CA ILE A 291 -4.72 -5.95 1.71
C ILE A 291 -4.66 -7.48 1.88
N GLY A 292 -3.72 -7.98 2.68
CA GLY A 292 -3.49 -9.42 2.85
C GLY A 292 -4.74 -10.20 3.31
N LYS A 293 -4.87 -11.47 2.93
CA LYS A 293 -6.06 -12.31 3.23
C LYS A 293 -6.41 -12.34 4.71
N PHE A 294 -5.41 -12.38 5.59
CA PHE A 294 -5.57 -12.34 7.04
C PHE A 294 -6.26 -11.05 7.48
N LEU A 295 -5.67 -9.89 7.14
CA LEU A 295 -6.25 -8.58 7.46
C LEU A 295 -7.62 -8.36 6.82
N ARG A 296 -7.86 -8.81 5.57
CA ARG A 296 -9.20 -8.69 4.93
C ARG A 296 -10.30 -9.38 5.73
N ARG A 297 -10.00 -10.55 6.31
CA ARG A 297 -10.98 -11.28 7.13
C ARG A 297 -11.27 -10.52 8.42
N LEU A 298 -10.22 -10.00 9.07
CA LEU A 298 -10.38 -9.18 10.28
C LEU A 298 -11.09 -7.87 10.00
N ASP A 299 -10.82 -7.24 8.86
CA ASP A 299 -11.51 -6.03 8.42
C ASP A 299 -13.02 -6.27 8.29
N ALA A 300 -13.42 -7.38 7.67
CA ALA A 300 -14.84 -7.76 7.57
C ALA A 300 -15.49 -8.12 8.93
N VAL A 301 -14.74 -8.63 9.89
CA VAL A 301 -15.24 -8.89 11.25
C VAL A 301 -15.43 -7.58 11.99
N THR A 302 -14.38 -6.77 12.08
CA THR A 302 -14.37 -5.49 12.79
C THR A 302 -15.36 -4.48 12.18
N ALA A 303 -15.52 -4.46 10.86
CA ALA A 303 -16.53 -3.62 10.21
C ALA A 303 -17.95 -3.95 10.69
N ARG A 304 -18.29 -5.24 10.85
CA ARG A 304 -19.61 -5.66 11.35
C ARG A 304 -19.81 -5.28 12.82
N GLU A 305 -18.76 -5.36 13.63
CA GLU A 305 -18.83 -4.94 15.04
C GLU A 305 -19.05 -3.45 15.18
N LEU A 306 -18.27 -2.65 14.46
CA LEU A 306 -18.32 -1.19 14.49
C LEU A 306 -19.63 -0.66 13.88
N ASP A 307 -20.15 -1.30 12.82
CA ASP A 307 -21.45 -0.95 12.24
C ASP A 307 -22.60 -1.21 13.23
N ARG A 308 -22.60 -2.36 13.91
CA ARG A 308 -23.60 -2.66 14.97
C ARG A 308 -23.54 -1.67 16.13
N ALA A 309 -22.33 -1.25 16.50
CA ALA A 309 -22.11 -0.28 17.57
C ALA A 309 -22.65 1.12 17.22
N THR A 310 -22.52 1.52 15.95
CA THR A 310 -22.94 2.86 15.47
C THR A 310 -24.40 2.91 15.02
N HIS A 311 -24.99 1.77 14.62
CA HIS A 311 -26.40 1.66 14.19
C HIS A 311 -27.19 0.62 15.01
N PRO A 312 -27.37 0.81 16.33
CA PRO A 312 -28.06 -0.17 17.18
C PRO A 312 -29.55 -0.37 16.81
N GLY A 313 -30.15 0.53 16.02
CA GLY A 313 -31.60 0.56 15.72
C GLY A 313 -32.09 -0.13 14.44
N ASN A 314 -31.23 -0.71 13.60
CA ASN A 314 -31.66 -1.28 12.30
C ASN A 314 -31.79 -2.82 12.26
N ASN A 315 -31.71 -3.50 13.40
CA ASN A 315 -31.90 -4.95 13.49
C ASN A 315 -33.37 -5.35 13.71
N ALA A 316 -34.29 -4.71 12.99
CA ALA A 316 -35.68 -5.15 12.86
C ALA A 316 -36.18 -4.89 11.43
N VAL A 317 -35.50 -5.45 10.42
CA VAL A 317 -36.25 -5.97 9.28
C VAL A 317 -36.49 -7.44 9.60
N GLU A 318 -37.55 -7.68 10.37
CA GLU A 318 -38.27 -8.94 10.28
C GLU A 318 -38.61 -9.08 8.80
N LEU A 319 -37.92 -9.98 8.09
CA LEU A 319 -38.41 -10.46 6.80
C LEU A 319 -39.88 -10.82 7.06
N PRO A 320 -40.86 -10.26 6.33
CA PRO A 320 -42.24 -10.62 6.56
C PRO A 320 -42.32 -12.14 6.44
N ALA A 321 -42.62 -12.80 7.56
CA ALA A 321 -42.85 -14.22 7.58
C ALA A 321 -43.92 -14.48 6.53
N ALA A 322 -43.53 -15.17 5.45
CA ALA A 322 -44.49 -15.63 4.48
C ALA A 322 -45.58 -16.38 5.26
N PRO A 323 -46.86 -16.03 5.12
CA PRO A 323 -47.91 -16.72 5.83
C PRO A 323 -47.87 -18.19 5.41
N VAL A 324 -47.54 -19.05 6.36
CA VAL A 324 -47.73 -20.50 6.25
C VAL A 324 -49.23 -20.73 6.24
N THR A 325 -49.80 -20.85 5.04
CA THR A 325 -51.16 -21.34 4.84
C THR A 325 -51.11 -22.88 4.93
N PRO A 326 -51.82 -23.52 5.87
CA PRO A 326 -52.01 -24.96 5.84
C PRO A 326 -53.20 -25.28 4.94
N GLY A 327 -52.98 -26.10 3.90
CA GLY A 327 -54.08 -26.62 3.09
C GLY A 327 -53.66 -27.08 1.71
N SER A 328 -53.59 -28.40 1.57
CA SER A 328 -53.43 -29.19 0.35
C SER A 328 -54.23 -28.66 -0.85
N GLU A 329 -53.63 -28.72 -2.04
CA GLU A 329 -54.22 -29.48 -3.16
C GLU A 329 -53.15 -29.85 -4.20
N THR A 330 -53.15 -31.13 -4.52
CA THR A 330 -52.28 -31.79 -5.49
C THR A 330 -52.70 -31.41 -6.90
N ILE A 331 -51.82 -30.81 -7.71
CA ILE A 331 -51.99 -30.75 -9.17
C ILE A 331 -50.68 -31.06 -9.89
N VAL A 332 -50.56 -32.35 -10.25
CA VAL A 332 -50.08 -32.96 -11.50
C VAL A 332 -48.93 -32.29 -12.28
N LEU A 333 -47.81 -33.03 -12.39
CA LEU A 333 -46.76 -32.83 -13.40
C LEU A 333 -47.33 -32.98 -14.83
N GLN A 334 -47.10 -31.99 -15.69
CA GLN A 334 -47.01 -32.21 -17.14
C GLN A 334 -45.73 -31.60 -17.68
N THR A 335 -44.84 -32.49 -18.13
CA THR A 335 -43.61 -32.22 -18.85
C THR A 335 -43.89 -32.41 -20.34
N ILE A 336 -43.70 -31.40 -21.21
CA ILE A 336 -43.22 -31.59 -22.60
C ILE A 336 -42.41 -30.33 -23.02
N PRO A 337 -41.28 -30.49 -23.75
CA PRO A 337 -40.29 -29.45 -24.02
C PRO A 337 -40.41 -28.83 -25.43
N ILE A 338 -39.82 -27.64 -25.63
CA ILE A 338 -39.32 -27.04 -26.90
C ILE A 338 -38.29 -25.99 -26.44
N GLY A 339 -37.05 -25.86 -26.90
CA GLY A 339 -36.47 -26.14 -28.21
C GLY A 339 -35.94 -24.82 -28.80
N GLU A 340 -34.62 -24.60 -28.65
CA GLU A 340 -33.69 -23.79 -29.48
C GLU A 340 -34.22 -22.72 -30.47
N GLN A 341 -33.73 -21.48 -30.33
CA GLN A 341 -32.88 -20.75 -31.32
C GLN A 341 -32.91 -19.23 -31.08
N ALA A 342 -31.76 -18.63 -30.76
CA ALA A 342 -31.32 -17.34 -31.33
C ALA A 342 -29.84 -17.06 -30.98
N LYS A 343 -29.01 -17.09 -32.03
CA LYS A 343 -27.57 -16.83 -32.05
C LYS A 343 -27.24 -15.33 -31.86
N VAL A 344 -26.18 -15.09 -31.10
CA VAL A 344 -24.97 -14.32 -31.49
C VAL A 344 -25.17 -13.06 -32.31
N THR A 345 -24.90 -11.88 -31.72
CA THR A 345 -24.16 -10.76 -32.34
C THR A 345 -24.08 -9.59 -31.36
N SER A 346 -22.90 -9.31 -30.77
CA SER A 346 -22.57 -7.99 -30.17
C SER A 346 -21.08 -7.75 -29.83
N ILE A 347 -20.13 -8.60 -30.26
CA ILE A 347 -18.69 -8.44 -29.88
C ILE A 347 -17.85 -7.68 -30.93
N GLU A 348 -18.40 -7.22 -32.06
CA GLU A 348 -17.56 -6.66 -33.16
C GLU A 348 -17.50 -5.13 -33.33
N LYS A 349 -18.00 -4.30 -32.40
CA LYS A 349 -17.97 -2.83 -32.56
C LYS A 349 -17.07 -2.03 -31.61
N ARG A 350 -15.93 -2.59 -31.19
CA ARG A 350 -14.87 -1.81 -30.48
C ARG A 350 -13.46 -1.89 -31.07
N ASN A 351 -13.24 -2.64 -32.14
CA ASN A 351 -11.91 -2.79 -32.76
C ASN A 351 -11.68 -1.95 -34.02
N HIS A 352 -12.56 -1.00 -34.35
CA HIS A 352 -12.46 -0.22 -35.59
C HIS A 352 -12.07 1.27 -35.41
N VAL A 353 -11.56 1.66 -34.24
CA VAL A 353 -11.05 3.05 -34.01
C VAL A 353 -9.56 3.06 -33.65
N ARG A 354 -8.90 1.89 -33.60
CA ARG A 354 -7.47 1.81 -33.20
C ARG A 354 -6.49 1.55 -34.35
N ASN A 355 -6.97 1.22 -35.55
CA ASN A 355 -6.10 0.84 -36.68
C ASN A 355 -5.88 1.93 -37.74
N GLU A 356 -6.42 3.15 -37.59
CA GLU A 356 -6.22 4.24 -38.57
C GLU A 356 -5.16 5.28 -38.16
N LEU A 357 -4.48 5.10 -37.01
CA LEU A 357 -3.39 5.99 -36.58
C LEU A 357 -2.00 5.35 -36.61
N GLN A 358 -1.88 4.12 -37.14
CA GLN A 358 -0.62 3.37 -37.14
C GLN A 358 0.01 3.21 -38.53
N ASP A 359 -0.63 3.71 -39.59
CA ASP A 359 -0.18 3.58 -40.98
C ASP A 359 0.35 4.89 -41.61
N SER A 360 0.71 5.91 -40.82
CA SER A 360 1.20 7.18 -41.37
C SER A 360 2.64 7.59 -41.03
N VAL A 361 3.45 6.75 -40.37
CA VAL A 361 4.87 7.08 -40.13
C VAL A 361 5.78 5.84 -40.21
N THR A 362 5.97 5.36 -41.43
CA THR A 362 7.19 4.63 -41.84
C THR A 362 7.51 5.01 -43.28
N GLU A 363 8.81 5.11 -43.59
CA GLU A 363 9.47 5.65 -44.80
C GLU A 363 9.68 7.18 -44.76
N THR A 364 10.88 7.67 -44.44
CA THR A 364 12.06 7.49 -45.27
C THR A 364 13.34 7.38 -44.43
N VAL A 365 14.08 6.29 -44.67
CA VAL A 365 15.52 6.20 -44.43
C VAL A 365 16.19 6.39 -45.78
N ASN A 366 17.06 7.38 -45.89
CA ASN A 366 18.25 7.27 -46.72
C ASN A 366 19.39 7.96 -45.98
N GLY A 367 20.42 7.19 -45.66
CA GLY A 367 21.64 7.68 -45.08
C GLY A 367 22.65 8.06 -46.17
N GLU A 368 23.42 9.09 -45.90
CA GLU A 368 24.84 9.22 -46.27
C GLU A 368 25.41 10.51 -45.63
N GLN A 369 26.69 10.45 -45.23
CA GLN A 369 27.57 11.51 -44.69
C GLN A 369 27.30 11.89 -43.22
N LEU A 370 28.05 11.42 -42.19
CA LEU A 370 29.48 11.17 -42.01
C LEU A 370 30.37 12.38 -42.36
N VAL A 371 30.91 12.97 -41.29
CA VAL A 371 32.01 13.95 -41.22
C VAL A 371 31.60 15.38 -41.57
N ASP A 372 31.21 16.15 -40.54
CA ASP A 372 31.63 17.53 -40.27
C ASP A 372 30.92 18.03 -39.00
N LEU A 373 31.54 18.95 -38.27
CA LEU A 373 31.19 19.50 -36.93
C LEU A 373 31.96 18.92 -35.73
N LEU A 374 33.13 18.34 -35.96
CA LEU A 374 34.29 18.55 -35.10
C LEU A 374 35.21 19.53 -35.83
N ASN A 375 35.39 20.72 -35.25
CA ASN A 375 36.30 21.83 -35.61
C ASN A 375 35.61 23.08 -36.16
N GLU A 376 35.11 23.92 -35.25
CA GLU A 376 35.42 25.35 -35.28
C GLU A 376 35.74 25.83 -33.85
N ASN A 377 37.05 25.97 -33.58
CA ASN A 377 37.71 26.83 -32.58
C ASN A 377 37.42 26.61 -31.08
N SER A 378 38.31 26.08 -30.24
CA SER A 378 39.69 25.57 -30.36
C SER A 378 39.99 24.64 -29.18
#